data_AF-A0A820BF39-F1
#
_entry.id   AF-A0A820BF39-F1
#
_cell.length_a   1.000
_cell.length_b   1.000
_cell.length_c   1.000
_cell.angle_alpha   90.00
_cell.angle_beta   90.00
_cell.angle_gamma   90.00
#
_symmetry.space_group_name_H-M   'P 1'
#
loop_
_entity.id
_entity.type
_entity.pdbx_description
1 polymer ?
#
loop_
_entity_poly.entity_id
_entity_poly.type
_entity_poly.pdbx_seq_one_letter_code
_entity_poly.pdbx_strand_id
1 'polypeptide(L)'
;MMYRLEFLMRVLRAGYHFLSADMDSVWLSNPFDYVSHNLSITIQGQTHKETKLSGGFVIVHATTQGYMFWQDIIKCQYQNLEQLRKQQYSKRKRPPSDFTEQECINDRLNSTEVHLLDPYLFPDGRSFFDLQRPQSRGIVPIVIHGNWLVGLESKVKRLRSWNLLASIGSSCDSLENGIPYTLSNRISPVRIRIRVLTYNRLQSFQRLLESLQAADYSNDSVALDISIDRPSSEANAAEKNQWEQVIAYVGDGAEHESKFR
;
A
#
# COMPACT_ATOMS: atom_id res chain seq x y z
N MET A 1 -6.57 9.45 -9.98
CA MET A 1 -6.07 8.10 -10.30
C MET A 1 -4.81 8.17 -11.18
N MET A 2 -4.84 8.88 -12.32
CA MET A 2 -3.68 8.97 -13.25
C MET A 2 -2.40 9.53 -12.64
N TYR A 3 -2.47 10.59 -11.82
CA TYR A 3 -1.28 11.16 -11.17
C TYR A 3 -0.45 10.12 -10.39
N ARG A 4 -1.12 9.17 -9.72
CA ARG A 4 -0.43 8.11 -8.97
C ARG A 4 0.34 7.19 -9.91
N LEU A 5 -0.28 6.77 -11.01
CA LEU A 5 0.34 5.88 -11.98
C LEU A 5 1.56 6.52 -12.65
N GLU A 6 1.44 7.79 -13.04
CA GLU A 6 2.53 8.56 -13.64
C GLU A 6 3.66 8.82 -12.65
N PHE A 7 3.33 9.09 -11.38
CA PHE A 7 4.33 9.19 -10.32
C PHE A 7 5.09 7.87 -10.17
N LEU A 8 4.39 6.74 -10.07
CA LEU A 8 5.01 5.41 -9.97
C LEU A 8 5.87 5.08 -11.20
N MET A 9 5.50 5.57 -12.39
CA MET A 9 6.37 5.47 -13.57
C MET A 9 7.67 6.25 -13.41
N ARG A 10 7.64 7.45 -12.79
CA ARG A 10 8.86 8.21 -12.49
C ARG A 10 9.73 7.48 -11.46
N VAL A 11 9.13 6.83 -10.47
CA VAL A 11 9.83 5.99 -9.48
C VAL A 11 10.59 4.86 -10.20
N LEU A 12 9.93 4.13 -11.11
CA LEU A 12 10.58 3.09 -11.92
C LEU A 12 11.72 3.64 -12.78
N ARG A 13 11.51 4.77 -13.47
CA ARG A 13 12.53 5.41 -14.31
C ARG A 13 13.75 5.88 -13.51
N ALA A 14 13.58 6.18 -12.23
CA ALA A 14 14.67 6.52 -11.32
C ALA A 14 15.41 5.29 -10.78
N GLY A 15 15.06 4.07 -11.22
CA GLY A 15 15.71 2.82 -10.83
C GLY A 15 15.14 2.17 -9.57
N TYR A 16 14.02 2.68 -9.03
CA TYR A 16 13.41 2.15 -7.81
C TYR A 16 12.25 1.19 -8.12
N HIS A 17 12.21 0.07 -7.42
CA HIS A 17 11.02 -0.79 -7.38
C HIS A 17 9.91 -0.10 -6.58
N PHE A 18 8.65 -0.41 -6.89
CA PHE A 18 7.56 0.01 -6.02
C PHE A 18 6.61 -1.14 -5.72
N LEU A 19 6.00 -1.06 -4.54
CA LEU A 19 4.91 -1.93 -4.10
C LEU A 19 3.64 -1.09 -4.02
N SER A 20 2.57 -1.56 -4.64
CA SER A 20 1.23 -1.01 -4.54
C SER A 20 0.32 -2.05 -3.89
N ALA A 21 -0.27 -1.73 -2.74
CA ALA A 21 -1.12 -2.64 -1.97
C ALA A 21 -2.48 -2.04 -1.66
N ASP A 22 -3.46 -2.92 -1.47
CA ASP A 22 -4.73 -2.58 -0.85
C ASP A 22 -4.54 -2.31 0.66
N MET A 23 -5.32 -1.37 1.18
CA MET A 23 -5.27 -0.98 2.60
C MET A 23 -5.83 -2.03 3.56
N ASP A 24 -6.57 -3.03 3.05
CA ASP A 24 -7.19 -4.08 3.86
C ASP A 24 -6.33 -5.34 3.95
N SER A 25 -5.01 -5.16 4.07
CA SER A 25 -4.03 -6.25 4.20
C SER A 25 -3.44 -6.31 5.62
N VAL A 26 -3.18 -7.53 6.11
CA VAL A 26 -2.52 -7.78 7.40
C VAL A 26 -1.12 -8.32 7.14
N TRP A 27 -0.09 -7.63 7.62
CA TRP A 27 1.32 -7.91 7.35
C TRP A 27 1.96 -8.49 8.61
N LEU A 28 2.35 -9.76 8.53
CA LEU A 28 2.83 -10.53 9.69
C LEU A 28 4.34 -10.77 9.65
N SER A 29 4.95 -10.64 8.47
CA SER A 29 6.40 -10.77 8.27
C SER A 29 6.84 -9.97 7.04
N ASN A 30 8.15 -9.90 6.81
CA ASN A 30 8.75 -9.24 5.66
C ASN A 30 8.38 -9.97 4.35
N PRO A 31 7.59 -9.36 3.44
CA PRO A 31 7.24 -10.01 2.18
C PRO A 31 8.40 -10.02 1.18
N PHE A 32 9.41 -9.16 1.35
CA PHE A 32 10.48 -8.98 0.38
C PHE A 32 11.41 -10.19 0.26
N ASP A 33 11.46 -11.06 1.28
CA ASP A 33 12.21 -12.32 1.24
C ASP A 33 11.65 -13.30 0.18
N TYR A 34 10.41 -13.07 -0.28
CA TYR A 34 9.71 -13.89 -1.27
C TYR A 34 9.58 -13.20 -2.63
N VAL A 35 10.25 -12.07 -2.82
CA VAL A 35 10.16 -11.28 -4.04
C VAL A 35 11.26 -11.69 -5.01
N SER A 36 10.89 -11.92 -6.27
CA SER A 36 11.87 -12.22 -7.32
C SER A 36 12.29 -10.93 -8.00
N HIS A 37 13.55 -10.55 -7.86
CA HIS A 37 14.10 -9.31 -8.43
C HIS A 37 14.36 -9.38 -9.95
N ASN A 38 14.31 -10.58 -10.53
CA ASN A 38 14.65 -10.80 -11.95
C ASN A 38 13.43 -10.76 -12.87
N LEU A 39 12.22 -10.67 -12.32
CA LEU A 39 10.97 -10.76 -13.08
C LEU A 39 10.38 -9.37 -13.33
N SER A 40 9.35 -9.30 -14.18
CA SER A 40 8.68 -8.02 -14.49
C SER A 40 7.91 -7.50 -13.28
N ILE A 41 7.15 -8.41 -12.65
CA ILE A 41 6.32 -8.12 -11.49
C ILE A 41 6.29 -9.30 -10.50
N THR A 42 6.02 -8.99 -9.24
CA THR A 42 5.63 -9.96 -8.21
C THR A 42 4.25 -9.59 -7.71
N ILE A 43 3.34 -10.56 -7.61
CA ILE A 43 1.95 -10.28 -7.24
C ILE A 43 1.47 -11.26 -6.17
N GLN A 44 0.89 -10.73 -5.10
CA GLN A 44 -0.02 -11.50 -4.26
C GLN A 44 -1.36 -11.53 -4.98
N GLY A 45 -1.87 -12.71 -5.29
CA GLY A 45 -3.25 -12.83 -5.70
C GLY A 45 -3.72 -14.27 -5.79
N GLN A 46 -5.04 -14.42 -5.71
CA GLN A 46 -5.70 -15.71 -5.83
C GLN A 46 -6.84 -15.59 -6.82
N THR A 47 -7.20 -16.72 -7.41
CA THR A 47 -8.29 -16.76 -8.40
C THR A 47 -9.60 -16.38 -7.71
N HIS A 48 -10.12 -15.22 -8.07
CA HIS A 48 -11.43 -14.74 -7.65
C HIS A 48 -12.40 -14.87 -8.83
N LYS A 49 -13.57 -15.49 -8.57
CA LYS A 49 -14.56 -15.81 -9.62
C LYS A 49 -13.95 -16.57 -10.81
N GLU A 50 -13.05 -17.51 -10.52
CA GLU A 50 -12.43 -18.49 -11.44
C GLU A 50 -11.57 -17.93 -12.59
N THR A 51 -11.64 -16.63 -12.89
CA THR A 51 -11.03 -16.06 -14.12
C THR A 51 -10.12 -14.86 -13.87
N LYS A 52 -10.18 -14.25 -12.68
CA LYS A 52 -9.44 -13.02 -12.39
C LYS A 52 -8.53 -13.20 -11.19
N LEU A 53 -7.30 -12.69 -11.28
CA LEU A 53 -6.49 -12.51 -10.10
C LEU A 53 -7.08 -11.33 -9.32
N SER A 54 -7.58 -11.58 -8.12
CA SER A 54 -7.81 -10.51 -7.15
C SER A 54 -6.58 -10.45 -6.28
N GLY A 55 -5.77 -9.41 -6.47
CA GLY A 55 -4.50 -9.27 -5.79
C GLY A 55 -4.58 -8.40 -4.55
N GLY A 56 -3.73 -8.69 -3.55
CA GLY A 56 -3.56 -7.85 -2.37
C GLY A 56 -2.51 -6.77 -2.55
N PHE A 57 -1.43 -7.10 -3.25
CA PHE A 57 -0.44 -6.12 -3.68
C PHE A 57 0.26 -6.59 -4.96
N VAL A 58 0.80 -5.61 -5.68
CA VAL A 58 1.68 -5.79 -6.83
C VAL A 58 2.99 -5.06 -6.59
N ILE A 59 4.09 -5.72 -6.87
CA ILE A 59 5.43 -5.14 -6.92
C ILE A 59 5.82 -5.06 -8.38
N VAL A 60 6.21 -3.87 -8.81
CA VAL A 60 6.76 -3.65 -10.15
C VAL A 60 8.24 -3.39 -10.04
N HIS A 61 9.00 -4.19 -10.76
CA HIS A 61 10.46 -4.15 -10.74
C HIS A 61 10.98 -3.09 -11.70
N ALA A 62 12.11 -2.49 -11.34
CA ALA A 62 12.79 -1.45 -12.13
C ALA A 62 13.63 -2.10 -13.23
N THR A 63 13.01 -2.98 -14.01
CA THR A 63 13.58 -3.68 -15.16
C THR A 63 12.95 -3.12 -16.44
N THR A 64 13.54 -3.43 -17.59
CA THR A 64 12.94 -3.07 -18.89
C THR A 64 11.53 -3.62 -19.03
N GLN A 65 11.31 -4.86 -18.58
CA GLN A 65 10.00 -5.51 -18.65
C GLN A 65 9.00 -4.89 -17.67
N GLY A 66 9.41 -4.58 -16.43
CA GLY A 66 8.56 -3.89 -15.46
C GLY A 66 8.15 -2.48 -15.92
N TYR A 67 9.06 -1.76 -16.58
CA TYR A 67 8.75 -0.48 -17.23
C TYR A 67 7.68 -0.63 -18.32
N MET A 68 7.87 -1.58 -19.24
CA MET A 68 6.91 -1.83 -20.33
C MET A 68 5.54 -2.25 -19.79
N PHE A 69 5.53 -3.14 -18.80
CA PHE A 69 4.31 -3.56 -18.11
C PHE A 69 3.57 -2.36 -17.54
N TRP A 70 4.23 -1.51 -16.76
CA TRP A 70 3.57 -0.36 -16.13
C TRP A 70 3.11 0.70 -17.14
N GLN A 71 3.85 0.86 -18.25
CA GLN A 71 3.44 1.74 -19.33
C GLN A 71 2.14 1.26 -19.99
N ASP A 72 1.98 -0.05 -20.16
CA ASP A 72 0.75 -0.64 -20.66
C ASP A 72 -0.43 -0.45 -19.69
N ILE A 73 -0.21 -0.52 -18.38
CA ILE A 73 -1.23 -0.21 -17.37
C ILE A 73 -1.68 1.25 -17.47
N ILE A 74 -0.74 2.19 -17.57
CA ILE A 74 -1.04 3.62 -17.76
C ILE A 74 -1.86 3.83 -19.02
N LYS A 75 -1.46 3.22 -20.13
CA LYS A 75 -2.17 3.33 -21.41
C LYS A 75 -3.60 2.78 -21.31
N CYS A 76 -3.77 1.62 -20.69
CA CYS A 76 -5.09 1.03 -20.43
C CYS A 76 -5.97 1.96 -19.59
N GLN A 77 -5.41 2.57 -18.53
CA GLN A 77 -6.14 3.49 -17.66
C GLN A 77 -6.54 4.79 -18.35
N TYR A 78 -5.69 5.32 -19.24
CA TYR A 78 -6.05 6.44 -20.12
C TYR A 78 -7.24 6.09 -21.02
N GLN A 79 -7.22 4.92 -21.65
CA GLN A 79 -8.32 4.45 -22.50
C GLN A 79 -9.62 4.23 -21.70
N ASN A 80 -9.51 3.72 -20.48
CA ASN A 80 -10.65 3.57 -19.57
C ASN A 80 -11.27 4.94 -19.23
N LEU A 81 -10.45 5.94 -18.91
CA LEU A 81 -10.92 7.29 -18.62
C LEU A 81 -11.65 7.92 -19.82
N GLU A 82 -11.14 7.74 -21.03
CA GLU A 82 -11.83 8.21 -22.24
C GLU A 82 -13.18 7.53 -22.46
N GLN A 83 -13.25 6.21 -22.27
CA GLN A 83 -14.50 5.46 -22.39
C GLN A 83 -15.54 5.90 -21.36
N LEU A 84 -15.12 6.14 -20.11
CA LEU A 84 -15.98 6.65 -19.05
C LEU A 84 -16.49 8.07 -19.37
N ARG A 85 -15.61 8.97 -19.83
CA ARG A 85 -15.98 10.34 -20.25
C ARG A 85 -17.00 10.35 -21.39
N LYS A 86 -16.85 9.44 -22.36
CA LYS A 86 -17.76 9.30 -23.51
C LYS A 86 -19.04 8.51 -23.17
N GLN A 87 -19.25 8.13 -21.91
CA GLN A 87 -20.35 7.28 -21.45
C GLN A 87 -20.51 5.99 -22.28
N GLN A 88 -19.41 5.47 -22.84
CA GLN A 88 -19.43 4.29 -23.70
C GLN A 88 -19.72 3.00 -22.92
N TYR A 89 -19.56 3.01 -21.60
CA TYR A 89 -19.91 1.89 -20.72
C TYR A 89 -21.41 1.54 -20.80
N SER A 90 -22.29 2.54 -20.91
CA SER A 90 -23.74 2.35 -21.11
C SER A 90 -24.05 1.70 -22.46
N LYS A 91 -23.30 2.04 -23.50
CA LYS A 91 -23.47 1.46 -24.85
C LYS A 91 -22.98 0.01 -24.93
N ARG A 92 -21.92 -0.32 -24.18
CA ARG A 92 -21.31 -1.66 -24.17
C ARG A 92 -21.85 -2.58 -23.06
N LYS A 93 -22.82 -2.11 -22.24
CA LYS A 93 -23.32 -2.82 -21.04
C LYS A 93 -22.21 -3.29 -20.10
N ARG A 94 -21.10 -2.54 -20.01
CA ARG A 94 -20.01 -2.86 -19.08
C ARG A 94 -20.19 -2.11 -17.77
N PRO A 95 -20.08 -2.77 -16.61
CA PRO A 95 -20.17 -2.09 -15.32
C PRO A 95 -18.94 -1.20 -15.08
N PRO A 96 -19.05 -0.11 -14.31
CA PRO A 96 -17.90 0.73 -13.96
C PRO A 96 -16.72 -0.02 -13.31
N SER A 97 -16.99 -1.15 -12.64
CA SER A 97 -15.97 -2.03 -12.04
C SER A 97 -14.98 -2.62 -13.05
N ASP A 98 -15.34 -2.65 -14.33
CA ASP A 98 -14.48 -3.14 -15.41
C ASP A 98 -13.39 -2.13 -15.81
N PHE A 99 -13.47 -0.90 -15.32
CA PHE A 99 -12.57 0.20 -15.70
C PHE A 99 -11.52 0.46 -14.61
N THR A 100 -11.21 -0.54 -13.78
CA THR A 100 -10.27 -0.42 -12.66
C THR A 100 -8.84 -0.77 -13.07
N GLU A 101 -7.88 -0.38 -12.24
CA GLU A 101 -6.47 -0.70 -12.44
C GLU A 101 -6.21 -2.20 -12.38
N GLN A 102 -6.89 -2.91 -11.48
CA GLN A 102 -6.80 -4.36 -11.36
C GLN A 102 -7.21 -5.07 -12.66
N GLU A 103 -8.20 -4.55 -13.39
CA GLU A 103 -8.59 -5.10 -14.70
C GLU A 103 -7.49 -4.89 -15.74
N CYS A 104 -6.89 -3.70 -15.79
CA CYS A 104 -5.74 -3.46 -16.66
C CYS A 104 -4.56 -4.38 -16.32
N ILE A 105 -4.32 -4.65 -15.03
CA ILE A 105 -3.29 -5.60 -14.59
C ILE A 105 -3.63 -7.01 -15.07
N ASN A 106 -4.84 -7.49 -14.78
CA ASN A 106 -5.32 -8.81 -15.17
C ASN A 106 -5.22 -9.06 -16.68
N ASP A 107 -5.58 -8.08 -17.50
CA ASP A 107 -5.47 -8.14 -18.96
C ASP A 107 -4.02 -8.36 -19.44
N ARG A 108 -3.04 -7.92 -18.64
CA ARG A 108 -1.60 -8.04 -18.97
C ARG A 108 -0.91 -9.24 -18.34
N LEU A 109 -1.47 -9.85 -17.29
CA LEU A 109 -0.87 -10.99 -16.60
C LEU A 109 -0.58 -12.16 -17.55
N ASN A 110 -1.44 -12.42 -18.54
CA ASN A 110 -1.26 -13.53 -19.49
C ASN A 110 -0.10 -13.34 -20.49
N SER A 111 0.38 -12.10 -20.63
CA SER A 111 1.42 -11.73 -21.61
C SER A 111 2.70 -11.21 -20.95
N THR A 112 2.76 -11.26 -19.62
CA THR A 112 3.86 -10.75 -18.82
C THR A 112 4.45 -11.89 -18.02
N GLU A 113 5.77 -11.87 -17.81
CA GLU A 113 6.40 -12.80 -16.88
C GLU A 113 6.16 -12.34 -15.43
N VAL A 114 5.46 -13.17 -14.66
CA VAL A 114 4.94 -12.81 -13.33
C VAL A 114 5.43 -13.81 -12.28
N HIS A 115 5.90 -13.30 -11.14
CA HIS A 115 6.03 -14.11 -9.94
C HIS A 115 4.72 -14.11 -9.15
N LEU A 116 3.96 -15.19 -9.22
CA LEU A 116 2.78 -15.36 -8.38
C LEU A 116 3.20 -15.92 -7.01
N LEU A 117 2.86 -15.22 -5.94
CA LEU A 117 3.21 -15.62 -4.58
C LEU A 117 2.41 -16.83 -4.10
N ASP A 118 3.03 -17.67 -3.25
CA ASP A 118 2.42 -18.89 -2.71
C ASP A 118 1.13 -18.57 -1.94
N PRO A 119 -0.04 -19.14 -2.31
CA PRO A 119 -1.32 -18.85 -1.67
C PRO A 119 -1.42 -19.32 -0.20
N TYR A 120 -0.51 -20.16 0.30
CA TYR A 120 -0.43 -20.51 1.72
C TYR A 120 0.35 -19.49 2.54
N LEU A 121 1.37 -18.86 1.95
CA LEU A 121 2.14 -17.78 2.58
C LEU A 121 1.46 -16.42 2.39
N PHE A 122 0.75 -16.22 1.29
CA PHE A 122 0.07 -14.98 0.92
C PHE A 122 -1.43 -15.20 0.68
N PRO A 123 -2.18 -15.69 1.69
CA PRO A 123 -3.58 -16.06 1.54
C PRO A 123 -4.50 -14.86 1.30
N ASP A 124 -5.60 -15.10 0.59
CA ASP A 124 -6.75 -14.20 0.65
C ASP A 124 -7.55 -14.41 1.95
N GLY A 125 -8.48 -13.49 2.21
CA GLY A 125 -9.25 -13.48 3.43
C GLY A 125 -10.12 -14.73 3.57
N ARG A 126 -10.65 -15.28 2.48
CA ARG A 126 -11.43 -16.53 2.53
C ARG A 126 -10.55 -17.71 2.94
N SER A 127 -9.40 -17.85 2.31
CA SER A 127 -8.46 -18.95 2.53
C SER A 127 -7.93 -18.95 3.96
N PHE A 128 -7.65 -17.77 4.52
CA PHE A 128 -7.17 -17.64 5.89
C PHE A 128 -8.29 -17.70 6.94
N PHE A 129 -9.30 -16.84 6.84
CA PHE A 129 -10.30 -16.66 7.90
C PHE A 129 -11.42 -17.72 7.86
N ASP A 130 -11.84 -18.13 6.67
CA ASP A 130 -13.01 -19.01 6.53
C ASP A 130 -12.59 -20.48 6.37
N LEU A 131 -11.57 -20.74 5.54
CA LEU A 131 -11.12 -22.09 5.19
C LEU A 131 -9.91 -22.58 5.99
N GLN A 132 -9.21 -21.67 6.69
CA GLN A 132 -8.03 -21.98 7.50
C GLN A 132 -6.95 -22.80 6.76
N ARG A 133 -6.76 -22.52 5.47
CA ARG A 133 -5.85 -23.29 4.60
C ARG A 133 -4.40 -23.28 5.09
N PRO A 134 -3.76 -22.13 5.37
CA PRO A 134 -2.43 -22.09 5.97
C PRO A 134 -2.36 -22.84 7.31
N GLN A 135 -3.35 -22.61 8.18
CA GLN A 135 -3.38 -23.14 9.55
C GLN A 135 -3.49 -24.67 9.55
N SER A 136 -4.27 -25.26 8.64
CA SER A 136 -4.38 -26.71 8.48
C SER A 136 -3.05 -27.41 8.16
N ARG A 137 -2.04 -26.63 7.72
CA ARG A 137 -0.69 -27.10 7.38
C ARG A 137 0.38 -26.61 8.36
N GLY A 138 -0.01 -25.94 9.45
CA GLY A 138 0.94 -25.32 10.38
C GLY A 138 1.74 -24.17 9.78
N ILE A 139 1.23 -23.54 8.71
CA ILE A 139 1.90 -22.41 8.04
C ILE A 139 1.42 -21.10 8.65
N VAL A 140 2.37 -20.26 9.05
CA VAL A 140 2.12 -18.86 9.44
C VAL A 140 2.19 -17.99 8.18
N PRO A 141 1.13 -17.24 7.83
CA PRO A 141 1.15 -16.37 6.67
C PRO A 141 2.12 -15.19 6.81
N ILE A 142 2.52 -14.63 5.68
CA ILE A 142 3.36 -13.43 5.55
C ILE A 142 2.49 -12.18 5.37
N VAL A 143 1.57 -12.19 4.41
CA VAL A 143 0.56 -11.13 4.20
C VAL A 143 -0.80 -11.75 3.91
N ILE A 144 -1.83 -11.32 4.62
CA ILE A 144 -3.23 -11.74 4.41
C ILE A 144 -3.98 -10.60 3.71
N HIS A 145 -4.62 -10.87 2.58
CA HIS A 145 -5.41 -9.86 1.85
C HIS A 145 -6.90 -9.94 2.19
N GLY A 146 -7.49 -8.86 2.71
CA GLY A 146 -8.83 -8.85 3.30
C GLY A 146 -10.01 -8.57 2.35
N ASN A 147 -9.79 -8.47 1.04
CA ASN A 147 -10.80 -7.96 0.09
C ASN A 147 -11.96 -8.95 -0.24
N TRP A 148 -12.05 -10.07 0.47
CA TRP A 148 -13.18 -11.01 0.37
C TRP A 148 -14.44 -10.51 1.11
N LEU A 149 -14.28 -9.74 2.19
CA LEU A 149 -15.39 -9.29 3.02
C LEU A 149 -15.80 -7.86 2.67
N VAL A 150 -17.09 -7.63 2.43
CA VAL A 150 -17.61 -6.29 2.10
C VAL A 150 -18.00 -5.54 3.37
N GLY A 151 -17.67 -4.25 3.43
CA GLY A 151 -18.08 -3.35 4.52
C GLY A 151 -17.05 -3.22 5.65
N LEU A 152 -16.84 -1.99 6.12
CA LEU A 152 -15.88 -1.67 7.17
C LEU A 152 -16.18 -2.40 8.48
N GLU A 153 -17.44 -2.38 8.92
CA GLU A 153 -17.87 -3.01 10.18
C GLU A 153 -17.58 -4.52 10.17
N SER A 154 -17.89 -5.19 9.06
CA SER A 154 -17.62 -6.62 8.91
C SER A 154 -16.12 -6.91 8.93
N LYS A 155 -15.30 -6.10 8.23
CA LYS A 155 -13.83 -6.24 8.25
C LYS A 155 -13.26 -6.05 9.65
N VAL A 156 -13.68 -5.00 10.34
CA VAL A 156 -13.30 -4.71 11.73
C VAL A 156 -13.67 -5.87 12.65
N LYS A 157 -14.92 -6.33 12.59
CA LYS A 157 -15.41 -7.44 13.42
C LYS A 157 -14.59 -8.71 13.20
N ARG A 158 -14.23 -9.01 11.95
CA ARG A 158 -13.39 -10.16 11.59
C ARG A 158 -11.97 -10.02 12.15
N LEU A 159 -11.32 -8.87 11.98
CA LEU A 159 -9.97 -8.67 12.52
C LEU A 159 -9.97 -8.77 14.05
N ARG A 160 -10.99 -8.20 14.71
CA ARG A 160 -11.18 -8.33 16.17
C ARG A 160 -11.39 -9.77 16.61
N SER A 161 -12.24 -10.54 15.92
CA SER A 161 -12.49 -11.94 16.31
C SER A 161 -11.28 -12.86 16.12
N TRP A 162 -10.29 -12.42 15.34
CA TRP A 162 -9.03 -13.12 15.11
C TRP A 162 -7.86 -12.51 15.91
N ASN A 163 -8.12 -11.54 16.79
CA ASN A 163 -7.09 -10.82 17.55
C ASN A 163 -6.01 -10.19 16.66
N LEU A 164 -6.41 -9.67 15.50
CA LEU A 164 -5.56 -8.98 14.52
C LEU A 164 -5.87 -7.47 14.44
N LEU A 165 -6.63 -6.94 15.42
CA LEU A 165 -6.99 -5.53 15.49
C LEU A 165 -6.59 -4.97 16.85
N ALA A 166 -5.66 -4.02 16.84
CA ALA A 166 -5.15 -3.40 18.06
C ALA A 166 -5.85 -2.08 18.42
N SER A 167 -6.54 -1.42 17.48
CA SER A 167 -7.20 -0.14 17.74
C SER A 167 -8.22 0.18 16.64
N ILE A 168 -9.25 0.95 17.01
CA ILE A 168 -10.11 1.67 16.08
C ILE A 168 -10.15 3.13 16.53
N GLY A 169 -9.71 4.04 15.66
CA GLY A 169 -9.63 5.46 16.01
C GLY A 169 -8.54 5.72 17.05
N SER A 170 -8.90 6.36 18.16
CA SER A 170 -7.96 6.76 19.21
C SER A 170 -7.90 5.82 20.42
N SER A 171 -8.67 4.73 20.43
CA SER A 171 -8.72 3.78 21.55
C SER A 171 -8.09 2.44 21.17
N CYS A 172 -7.05 2.03 21.91
CA CYS A 172 -6.43 0.72 21.77
C CYS A 172 -7.29 -0.38 22.40
N ASP A 173 -7.53 -1.46 21.65
CA ASP A 173 -8.15 -2.70 22.15
C ASP A 173 -7.05 -3.61 22.70
N SER A 174 -7.29 -4.25 23.85
CA SER A 174 -6.36 -5.25 24.39
C SER A 174 -6.38 -6.52 23.52
N LEU A 175 -5.22 -6.96 23.06
CA LEU A 175 -5.06 -8.20 22.30
C LEU A 175 -5.08 -9.40 23.26
N GLU A 176 -6.27 -9.87 23.64
CA GLU A 176 -6.42 -11.05 24.50
C GLU A 176 -6.10 -12.34 23.71
N ASN A 177 -4.95 -12.96 23.95
CA ASN A 177 -4.53 -14.23 23.33
C ASN A 177 -4.43 -14.15 21.79
N GLY A 178 -3.56 -13.28 21.28
CA GLY A 178 -3.18 -13.28 19.86
C GLY A 178 -2.60 -14.64 19.43
N ILE A 179 -2.64 -14.93 18.13
CA ILE A 179 -1.95 -16.09 17.53
C ILE A 179 -0.50 -16.07 18.06
N PRO A 180 0.00 -17.14 18.72
CA PRO A 180 1.35 -17.14 19.26
C PRO A 180 2.34 -17.07 18.11
N TYR A 181 2.82 -15.86 17.81
CA TYR A 181 3.90 -15.65 16.86
C TYR A 181 5.20 -16.04 17.54
N THR A 182 5.88 -17.04 16.98
CA THR A 182 7.31 -17.22 17.25
C THR A 182 8.02 -16.09 16.54
N LEU A 183 8.43 -15.07 17.31
CA LEU A 183 9.36 -14.05 16.82
C LEU A 183 10.58 -14.79 16.25
N SER A 184 10.76 -14.71 14.93
CA SER A 184 12.00 -15.14 14.31
C SER A 184 13.13 -14.34 14.95
N ASN A 185 14.07 -15.03 15.61
CA ASN A 185 15.23 -14.43 16.29
C ASN A 185 16.17 -13.64 15.36
N ARG A 186 15.82 -13.45 14.09
CA ARG A 186 16.53 -12.59 13.14
C ARG A 186 15.84 -11.22 13.02
N ILE A 187 15.71 -10.51 14.13
CA ILE A 187 15.39 -9.07 14.05
C ILE A 187 16.72 -8.35 13.82
N SER A 188 17.12 -8.25 12.55
CA SER A 188 18.03 -7.16 12.20
C SER A 188 17.26 -5.85 12.42
N PRO A 189 17.84 -4.83 13.08
CA PRO A 189 17.13 -3.58 13.30
C PRO A 189 16.76 -2.97 11.95
N VAL A 190 15.47 -3.04 11.59
CA VAL A 190 14.96 -2.44 10.36
C VAL A 190 14.96 -0.94 10.59
N ARG A 191 15.91 -0.24 9.97
CA ARG A 191 15.90 1.22 9.95
C ARG A 191 14.80 1.68 8.98
N ILE A 192 13.65 2.06 9.53
CA ILE A 192 12.56 2.64 8.75
C ILE A 192 12.89 4.11 8.49
N ARG A 193 12.89 4.49 7.20
CA ARG A 193 12.89 5.89 6.77
C ARG A 193 11.56 6.20 6.10
N ILE A 194 10.78 7.10 6.68
CA ILE A 194 9.52 7.57 6.09
C ILE A 194 9.84 8.79 5.23
N ARG A 195 9.49 8.75 3.93
CA ARG A 195 9.55 9.92 3.06
C ARG A 195 8.15 10.48 2.82
N VAL A 196 7.92 11.72 3.24
CA VAL A 196 6.63 12.41 3.09
C VAL A 196 6.71 13.38 1.91
N LEU A 197 5.79 13.24 0.94
CA LEU A 197 5.60 14.20 -0.14
C LEU A 197 4.33 15.01 0.15
N THR A 198 4.45 16.32 0.37
CA THR A 198 3.36 17.13 0.90
C THR A 198 2.27 17.48 -0.12
N TYR A 199 2.58 17.50 -1.42
CA TYR A 199 1.68 17.89 -2.51
C TYR A 199 0.92 19.22 -2.30
N ASN A 200 1.56 20.21 -1.67
CA ASN A 200 0.96 21.48 -1.24
C ASN A 200 -0.34 21.29 -0.40
N ARG A 201 -0.41 20.25 0.43
CA ARG A 201 -1.55 19.95 1.32
C ARG A 201 -1.22 20.19 2.78
N LEU A 202 -1.08 21.45 3.15
CA LEU A 202 -0.63 21.85 4.49
C LEU A 202 -1.42 21.17 5.62
N GLN A 203 -2.75 21.24 5.59
CA GLN A 203 -3.59 20.66 6.65
C GLN A 203 -3.43 19.14 6.76
N SER A 204 -3.20 18.45 5.65
CA SER A 204 -2.98 16.99 5.68
C SER A 204 -1.62 16.66 6.25
N PHE A 205 -0.63 17.49 5.94
CA PHE A 205 0.71 17.38 6.49
C PHE A 205 0.74 17.66 8.01
N GLN A 206 0.02 18.68 8.48
CA GLN A 206 -0.12 18.98 9.92
C GLN A 206 -0.72 17.79 10.68
N ARG A 207 -1.83 17.22 10.20
CA ARG A 207 -2.42 16.02 10.83
C ARG A 207 -1.48 14.83 10.86
N LEU A 208 -0.64 14.67 9.82
CA LEU A 208 0.38 13.62 9.81
C LEU A 208 1.42 13.86 10.91
N LEU A 209 1.94 15.09 11.03
CA LEU A 209 2.91 15.44 12.08
C LEU A 209 2.33 15.24 13.48
N GLU A 210 1.10 15.67 13.72
CA GLU A 210 0.37 15.44 14.98
C GLU A 210 0.23 13.95 15.29
N SER A 211 -0.12 13.15 14.28
CA SER A 211 -0.26 11.69 14.44
C SER A 211 1.08 10.99 14.70
N LEU A 212 2.17 11.45 14.07
CA LEU A 212 3.50 10.92 14.32
C LEU A 212 3.99 11.30 15.72
N GLN A 213 3.77 12.55 16.14
CA GLN A 213 4.14 13.01 17.47
C GLN A 213 3.35 12.30 18.58
N ALA A 214 2.08 11.95 18.33
CA ALA A 214 1.23 11.26 19.31
C ALA A 214 1.44 9.74 19.35
N ALA A 215 2.24 9.17 18.45
CA ALA A 215 2.47 7.73 18.41
C ALA A 215 3.40 7.27 19.54
N ASP A 216 3.07 6.15 20.19
CA ASP A 216 3.95 5.51 21.18
C ASP A 216 4.99 4.65 20.44
N TYR A 217 6.25 5.07 20.49
CA TYR A 217 7.37 4.36 19.89
C TYR A 217 8.06 3.38 20.83
N SER A 218 7.62 3.24 22.09
CA SER A 218 8.24 2.30 23.06
C SER A 218 9.76 2.44 23.19
N ASN A 219 10.27 3.68 23.12
CA ASN A 219 11.70 4.06 23.07
C ASN A 219 12.46 3.76 21.76
N ASP A 220 11.77 3.36 20.69
CA ASP A 220 12.35 3.30 19.34
C ASP A 220 12.36 4.69 18.66
N SER A 221 12.99 4.80 17.50
CA SER A 221 13.05 6.03 16.71
C SER A 221 12.88 5.75 15.22
N VAL A 222 12.10 6.58 14.54
CA VAL A 222 11.87 6.47 13.09
C VAL A 222 12.49 7.68 12.39
N ALA A 223 13.34 7.44 11.39
CA ALA A 223 13.89 8.52 10.60
C ALA A 223 12.83 9.08 9.65
N LEU A 224 12.60 10.39 9.69
CA LEU A 224 11.61 11.07 8.84
C LEU A 224 12.33 12.01 7.86
N ASP A 225 12.04 11.84 6.57
CA ASP A 225 12.51 12.68 5.48
C ASP A 225 11.31 13.38 4.84
N ILE A 226 11.20 14.69 4.99
CA ILE A 226 10.04 15.45 4.55
C ILE A 226 10.43 16.27 3.33
N SER A 227 9.89 15.89 2.18
CA SER A 227 10.01 16.66 0.95
C SER A 227 8.81 17.59 0.83
N ILE A 228 9.04 18.86 1.15
CA ILE A 228 8.05 19.91 1.02
C ILE A 228 8.11 20.44 -0.40
N ASP A 229 7.12 20.10 -1.22
CA ASP A 229 6.90 20.79 -2.48
C ASP A 229 6.39 22.20 -2.15
N ARG A 230 7.17 23.21 -2.53
CA ARG A 230 6.88 24.61 -2.20
C ARG A 230 5.43 24.96 -2.54
N PRO A 231 4.80 25.88 -1.77
CA PRO A 231 3.49 26.40 -2.16
C PRO A 231 3.53 26.90 -3.61
N SER A 232 2.42 26.73 -4.33
CA SER A 232 2.36 27.14 -5.74
C SER A 232 2.77 28.61 -5.90
N SER A 233 3.29 28.98 -7.07
CA SER A 233 3.61 30.39 -7.37
C SER A 233 2.41 31.33 -7.17
N GLU A 234 1.20 30.77 -7.27
CA GLU A 234 -0.09 31.42 -7.10
C GLU A 234 -0.57 31.50 -5.64
N ALA A 235 0.12 30.83 -4.69
CA ALA A 235 -0.26 30.86 -3.29
C ALA A 235 -0.17 32.28 -2.71
N ASN A 236 -1.18 32.64 -1.92
CA ASN A 236 -1.24 33.96 -1.30
C ASN A 236 -0.23 34.10 -0.14
N ALA A 237 -0.03 35.32 0.34
CA ALA A 237 0.94 35.59 1.41
C ALA A 237 0.62 34.84 2.72
N ALA A 238 -0.66 34.65 3.04
CA ALA A 238 -1.06 33.92 4.25
C ALA A 238 -0.72 32.43 4.14
N GLU A 239 -0.98 31.81 2.99
CA GLU A 239 -0.61 30.41 2.72
C GLU A 239 0.90 30.19 2.77
N LYS A 240 1.68 31.13 2.20
CA LYS A 240 3.15 31.08 2.27
C LYS A 240 3.65 31.18 3.71
N ASN A 241 3.13 32.12 4.50
CA ASN A 241 3.49 32.27 5.91
C ASN A 241 3.15 31.01 6.73
N GLN A 242 2.02 30.36 6.45
CA GLN A 242 1.65 29.12 7.13
C GLN A 242 2.61 27.96 6.80
N TRP A 243 3.04 27.85 5.54
CA TRP A 243 4.07 26.89 5.16
C TRP A 243 5.41 27.16 5.84
N GLU A 244 5.83 28.43 5.89
CA GLU A 244 7.06 28.83 6.56
C GLU A 244 7.05 28.48 8.06
N GLN A 245 5.93 28.68 8.75
CA GLN A 245 5.77 28.29 10.15
C GLN A 245 5.93 26.78 10.36
N VAL A 246 5.32 25.96 9.48
CA VAL A 246 5.44 24.50 9.58
C VAL A 246 6.84 24.02 9.18
N ILE A 247 7.48 24.65 8.18
CA ILE A 247 8.87 24.36 7.80
C ILE A 247 9.81 24.68 8.96
N ALA A 248 9.64 25.83 9.62
CA ALA A 248 10.44 26.20 10.78
C ALA A 248 10.27 25.20 11.93
N TYR A 249 9.02 24.78 12.21
CA TYR A 249 8.73 23.75 13.20
C TYR A 249 9.43 22.41 12.90
N VAL A 250 9.49 22.00 11.62
CA VAL A 250 10.21 20.79 11.20
C VAL A 250 11.73 21.00 11.24
N GLY A 251 12.21 22.17 10.81
CA GLY A 251 13.62 22.52 10.64
C GLY A 251 14.39 22.75 11.95
N ASP A 252 13.75 23.37 12.96
CA ASP A 252 14.32 23.50 14.31
C ASP A 252 14.52 22.14 15.00
N GLY A 253 13.87 21.08 14.49
CA GLY A 253 14.11 19.70 14.91
C GLY A 253 15.12 18.92 14.05
N ALA A 254 15.63 19.47 12.94
CA ALA A 254 16.33 18.72 11.89
C ALA A 254 17.87 18.89 11.85
N GLU A 255 18.44 19.91 12.50
CA GLU A 255 19.91 20.05 12.63
C GLU A 255 20.52 19.18 13.75
N HIS A 256 19.68 18.53 14.53
CA HIS A 256 20.02 17.29 15.23
C HIS A 256 19.13 16.19 14.66
N GLU A 257 19.61 14.96 14.57
CA GLU A 257 18.75 13.80 14.28
C GLU A 257 17.45 13.95 15.09
N SER A 258 16.34 14.22 14.41
CA SER A 258 15.05 14.46 15.05
C SER A 258 14.57 13.14 15.58
N LYS A 259 15.03 12.82 16.78
CA LYS A 259 14.48 11.76 17.61
C LYS A 259 13.12 12.26 18.07
N PHE A 260 12.08 11.95 17.30
CA PHE A 260 10.74 11.90 17.86
C PHE A 260 10.78 10.82 18.94
N ARG A 261 10.78 11.24 20.21
CA ARG A 261 10.69 10.38 21.39
C ARG A 261 9.25 10.27 21.81
#